data_AF-A0A7C6U758-F1
#
_entry.id   AF-A0A7C6U758-F1
#
_cell.length_a   1.000
_cell.length_b   1.000
_cell.length_c   1.000
_cell.angle_alpha   90.00
_cell.angle_beta   90.00
_cell.angle_gamma   90.00
#
_symmetry.space_group_name_H-M   'P 1'
#
loop_
_entity.id
_entity.type
_entity.pdbx_description
1 polymer ?
#
loop_
_entity_poly.entity_id
_entity_poly.type
_entity_poly.pdbx_seq_one_letter_code
_entity_poly.pdbx_strand_id
1 'polypeptide(L)'
;MRTTVRLDSEVLAAAQQLCREHHIGLGEAVNRLAKAGLAAADRPRRTPFTQRTADLGLKIDVTDIGEVLELLDQYDAEGRTAGDAEAAG
;
A
#
# COMPACT_ATOMS: atom_id res chain seq x y z
N MET A 1 -29.43 2.49 -24.31
CA MET A 1 -29.17 2.72 -25.75
C MET A 1 -28.92 1.38 -26.42
N ARG A 2 -29.36 1.16 -27.65
CA ARG A 2 -29.14 -0.09 -28.40
C ARG A 2 -28.08 0.16 -29.46
N THR A 3 -26.98 -0.57 -29.36
CA THR A 3 -25.84 -0.48 -30.27
C THR A 3 -25.50 -1.87 -30.76
N THR A 4 -25.17 -2.01 -32.04
CA THR A 4 -24.66 -3.25 -32.62
C THR A 4 -23.15 -3.16 -32.69
N VAL A 5 -22.44 -4.09 -32.06
CA VAL A 5 -20.98 -4.16 -32.03
C VAL A 5 -20.52 -5.54 -32.50
N ARG A 6 -19.36 -5.61 -33.16
CA ARG A 6 -18.70 -6.89 -33.46
C ARG A 6 -17.81 -7.27 -32.28
N LEU A 7 -17.86 -8.54 -31.88
CA LEU A 7 -17.04 -9.07 -30.78
C LEU A 7 -16.11 -10.14 -31.35
N ASP A 8 -14.85 -10.08 -30.94
CA ASP A 8 -13.90 -11.16 -31.20
C ASP A 8 -14.29 -12.41 -30.39
N SER A 9 -13.81 -13.57 -30.83
CA SER A 9 -14.14 -14.87 -30.24
C SER A 9 -13.80 -14.95 -28.75
N GLU A 10 -12.68 -14.36 -28.34
CA GLU A 10 -12.26 -14.29 -26.92
C GLU A 10 -13.23 -13.46 -26.07
N VAL A 11 -13.70 -12.32 -26.59
CA VAL A 11 -14.62 -11.42 -25.88
C VAL A 11 -16.00 -12.08 -25.76
N LEU A 12 -16.44 -12.75 -26.81
CA LEU A 12 -17.69 -13.52 -26.80
C LEU A 12 -17.64 -14.65 -25.76
N ALA A 13 -16.53 -15.40 -25.70
CA ALA A 13 -16.36 -16.47 -24.72
C ALA A 13 -16.39 -15.96 -23.28
N ALA A 14 -15.70 -14.85 -23.00
CA ALA A 14 -15.71 -14.20 -21.69
C ALA A 14 -17.12 -13.71 -21.30
N ALA A 15 -17.83 -13.06 -22.23
CA ALA A 15 -19.20 -12.61 -21.98
C ALA A 15 -20.16 -13.79 -21.71
N GLN A 16 -20.03 -14.89 -22.46
CA GLN A 16 -20.83 -16.10 -22.24
C GLN A 16 -20.54 -16.78 -20.89
N GLN A 17 -19.29 -16.78 -20.44
CA GLN A 17 -18.95 -17.26 -19.10
C GLN A 17 -19.68 -16.42 -18.03
N LEU A 18 -19.64 -15.10 -18.16
CA LEU A 18 -20.32 -14.18 -17.25
C LEU A 18 -21.84 -14.37 -17.28
N CYS A 19 -22.42 -14.66 -18.45
CA CYS A 19 -23.84 -15.03 -18.57
C CYS A 19 -24.19 -16.29 -17.76
N ARG A 20 -23.34 -17.32 -17.79
CA ARG A 20 -23.56 -18.57 -17.05
C ARG A 20 -23.43 -18.37 -15.55
N GLU A 21 -22.40 -17.66 -15.12
CA GLU A 21 -22.12 -17.45 -13.69
C GLU A 21 -23.16 -16.56 -13.02
N HIS A 22 -23.56 -15.48 -13.69
CA HIS A 22 -24.43 -14.46 -13.11
C HIS A 22 -25.88 -14.53 -13.60
N HIS A 23 -26.22 -15.47 -14.48
CA HIS A 23 -27.56 -15.64 -15.04
C HIS A 23 -28.09 -14.35 -15.71
N ILE A 24 -27.22 -13.66 -16.44
CA ILE A 24 -27.52 -12.39 -17.11
C ILE A 24 -27.49 -12.54 -18.64
N GLY A 25 -28.21 -11.66 -19.35
CA GLY A 25 -28.20 -11.62 -20.81
C GLY A 25 -26.86 -11.13 -21.39
N LEU A 26 -26.58 -11.50 -22.65
CA LEU A 26 -25.31 -11.18 -23.32
C LEU A 26 -25.01 -9.68 -23.35
N GLY A 27 -26.00 -8.85 -23.67
CA GLY A 27 -25.82 -7.40 -23.69
C GLY A 27 -25.43 -6.82 -22.32
N GLU A 28 -25.99 -7.37 -21.25
CA GLU A 28 -25.65 -6.95 -19.88
C GLU A 28 -24.25 -7.44 -19.48
N ALA A 29 -23.88 -8.66 -19.88
CA ALA A 29 -22.53 -9.17 -19.67
C ALA A 29 -21.47 -8.30 -20.35
N VAL A 30 -21.69 -7.94 -21.62
CA VAL A 30 -20.79 -7.04 -22.38
C VAL A 30 -20.71 -5.66 -21.72
N ASN A 31 -21.84 -5.11 -21.28
CA ASN A 31 -21.86 -3.83 -20.57
C ASN A 31 -21.07 -3.87 -19.25
N ARG A 32 -21.18 -4.97 -18.48
CA ARG A 32 -20.38 -5.17 -17.26
C ARG A 32 -18.89 -5.26 -17.55
N LEU A 33 -18.49 -5.99 -18.59
CA LEU A 33 -17.09 -6.07 -19.01
C LEU A 33 -16.56 -4.70 -19.43
N ALA A 34 -17.34 -3.94 -20.21
CA ALA A 34 -16.97 -2.58 -20.62
C ALA A 34 -16.81 -1.64 -19.40
N LYS A 35 -17.75 -1.67 -18.46
CA LYS A 35 -17.67 -0.89 -17.21
C LYS A 35 -16.43 -1.27 -16.38
N ALA A 36 -16.13 -2.56 -16.27
CA ALA A 36 -14.93 -3.02 -15.56
C ALA A 36 -13.65 -2.54 -16.25
N GLY A 37 -13.62 -2.55 -17.59
CA GLY A 37 -12.51 -2.01 -18.38
C GLY A 37 -12.31 -0.50 -18.18
N LEU A 38 -13.39 0.28 -18.20
CA LEU A 38 -13.33 1.73 -17.92
C LEU A 38 -12.79 2.01 -16.51
N ALA A 39 -13.32 1.32 -15.50
CA ALA A 39 -12.84 1.47 -14.12
C ALA A 39 -11.36 1.05 -13.96
N ALA A 40 -10.89 0.07 -14.71
CA ALA A 40 -9.50 -0.34 -14.74
C ALA A 40 -8.60 0.70 -15.43
N ALA A 41 -9.09 1.36 -16.49
CA ALA A 41 -8.38 2.42 -17.20
C ALA A 41 -8.28 3.70 -16.36
N ASP A 42 -9.35 4.06 -15.64
CA ASP A 42 -9.40 5.26 -14.79
C ASP A 42 -8.61 5.12 -13.49
N ARG A 43 -8.26 3.90 -13.09
CA ARG A 43 -7.48 3.67 -11.88
C ARG A 43 -6.03 4.09 -12.14
N PRO A 44 -5.49 5.08 -11.41
CA PRO A 44 -4.08 5.44 -11.55
C PRO A 44 -3.23 4.20 -11.27
N ARG A 45 -2.26 3.94 -12.16
CA ARG A 45 -1.36 2.80 -12.06
C ARG A 45 -0.58 2.94 -10.75
N ARG A 46 -1.07 2.30 -9.68
CA ARG A 46 -0.42 2.32 -8.38
C ARG A 46 0.95 1.67 -8.55
N THR A 47 2.00 2.46 -8.39
CA THR A 47 3.35 1.92 -8.23
C THR A 47 3.35 1.07 -6.97
N PRO A 48 3.86 -0.17 -7.03
CA PRO A 48 4.00 -0.99 -5.83
C PRO A 48 4.86 -0.22 -4.84
N PHE A 49 4.40 -0.18 -3.59
CA PHE A 49 5.19 0.44 -2.53
C PHE A 49 6.52 -0.29 -2.42
N THR A 50 7.61 0.46 -2.56
CA THR A 50 8.97 -0.05 -2.36
C THR A 50 9.52 0.67 -1.13
N GLN A 51 9.76 -0.09 -0.06
CA GLN A 51 10.36 0.46 1.15
C GLN A 51 11.79 0.92 0.81
N ARG A 52 12.09 2.19 1.04
CA ARG A 52 13.45 2.71 0.96
C ARG A 52 14.12 2.48 2.31
N THR A 53 14.82 1.37 2.45
CA THR A 53 15.72 1.15 3.59
C THR A 53 17.08 1.74 3.25
N ALA A 54 17.72 2.37 4.23
CA ALA A 54 19.10 2.78 4.18
C ALA A 54 19.79 2.25 5.43
N ASP A 55 21.02 1.78 5.29
CA ASP A 55 21.85 1.45 6.46
C ASP A 55 22.22 2.77 7.15
N LEU A 56 21.71 2.98 8.35
CA LEU A 56 21.99 4.18 9.13
C LEU A 56 23.33 4.11 9.87
N GLY A 57 23.98 2.94 9.87
CA GLY A 57 25.13 2.64 10.70
C GLY A 57 24.73 2.61 12.18
N LEU A 58 24.94 1.48 12.84
CA LEU A 58 24.86 1.42 14.30
C LEU A 58 26.03 2.23 14.89
N LYS A 59 25.72 3.34 15.57
CA LYS A 59 26.72 4.16 16.27
C LYS A 59 27.23 3.48 17.55
N ILE A 60 26.48 2.53 18.08
CA ILE A 60 26.71 1.83 19.34
C ILE A 60 26.37 0.36 19.10
N ASP A 61 27.18 -0.56 19.64
CA ASP A 61 26.87 -1.99 19.61
C ASP A 61 25.62 -2.25 20.47
N VAL A 62 24.55 -2.77 19.84
CA VAL A 62 23.27 -3.07 20.49
C VAL A 62 23.05 -4.56 20.71
N THR A 63 24.12 -5.35 20.64
CA THR A 63 24.05 -6.80 20.89
C THR A 63 23.63 -7.09 22.34
N ASP A 64 24.04 -6.24 23.28
CA ASP A 64 23.52 -6.22 24.65
C ASP A 64 22.60 -5.03 24.86
N ILE A 65 21.29 -5.30 24.83
CA ILE A 65 20.25 -4.29 25.01
C ILE A 65 20.25 -3.75 26.46
N GLY A 66 20.69 -4.53 27.44
CA GLY A 66 20.69 -4.13 28.85
C GLY A 66 21.66 -2.98 29.10
N GLU A 67 22.91 -3.13 28.64
CA GLU A 67 23.95 -2.12 28.81
C GLU A 67 23.62 -0.80 28.06
N VAL A 68 22.99 -0.89 26.88
CA VAL A 68 22.54 0.30 26.14
C VAL A 68 21.40 1.03 26.84
N LEU A 69 20.47 0.32 27.47
CA LEU A 69 19.38 0.93 28.22
C LEU A 69 19.88 1.61 29.50
N GLU A 70 20.84 1.01 30.22
CA GLU A 70 21.48 1.64 31.38
C GLU A 70 22.24 2.91 30.99
N LEU A 71 22.93 2.91 29.84
CA LEU A 71 23.58 4.11 29.30
C LEU A 71 22.56 5.22 28.96
N LEU A 72 21.41 4.86 28.39
CA LEU A 72 20.35 5.84 28.09
C LEU A 72 19.73 6.43 29.36
N ASP A 73 19.50 5.63 30.39
CA ASP A 73 19.02 6.11 31.70
C ASP A 73 20.02 7.08 32.34
N GLN A 74 21.33 6.82 32.20
CA GLN A 74 22.41 7.71 32.63
C GLN A 74 22.37 9.05 31.88
N TYR A 75 22.25 9.04 30.54
CA TYR A 75 22.14 10.25 29.72
C TYR A 75 20.86 11.07 30.04
N ASP A 76 19.73 10.42 30.27
CA ASP A 76 18.47 11.07 30.64
C ASP A 76 18.52 11.67 32.06
N ALA A 77 19.27 11.05 32.97
CA ALA A 77 19.52 11.59 34.30
C ALA A 77 20.46 12.81 34.24
N GLU A 78 21.55 12.72 33.47
CA GLU A 78 22.52 13.80 33.29
C GLU A 78 21.89 15.01 32.57
N GLY A 79 21.03 14.78 31.57
CA GLY A 79 20.26 15.81 30.88
C GLY A 79 19.29 16.58 31.80
N ARG A 80 18.72 15.92 32.84
CA ARG A 80 17.91 16.60 33.86
C ARG A 80 18.76 17.47 34.79
N THR A 81 19.94 17.01 35.19
CA THR A 81 20.85 17.80 36.06
C THR A 81 21.40 19.06 35.39
N ALA A 82 21.55 19.05 34.06
CA ALA A 82 21.94 20.22 33.28
C ALA A 82 20.77 21.22 33.11
N GLY A 83 19.53 20.73 32.95
CA GLY A 83 18.34 21.57 32.84
C GLY A 83 17.95 22.29 34.13
N ASP A 84 18.19 21.67 35.29
CA ASP A 84 17.89 22.28 36.60
C ASP A 84 18.90 23.35 37.02
N ALA A 85 20.12 23.34 36.46
CA ALA A 85 21.13 24.37 36.72
C ALA A 85 20.89 25.68 35.94
N GLU A 86 20.19 25.63 34.80
CA GLU A 86 19.88 26.81 33.98
C GLU A 86 18.63 27.58 34.48
N ALA A 87 17.78 26.96 35.32
CA ALA A 87 16.59 27.57 35.90
C ALA A 87 16.83 28.39 37.19
N ALA A 88 18.09 28.44 37.67
CA ALA A 88 18.48 29.13 38.90
C ALA A 88 19.41 30.35 38.70
N GLY A 89 19.56 30.82 37.45
CA GLY A 89 20.38 31.99 37.07
C GLY A 89 19.56 33.19 36.62
#